data_AF-A0A2X2KJP0-F1
#
_entry.id   AF-A0A2X2KJP0-F1
#
_cell.length_a   1.000
_cell.length_b   1.000
_cell.length_c   1.000
_cell.angle_alpha   90.00
_cell.angle_beta   90.00
_cell.angle_gamma   90.00
#
_symmetry.space_group_name_H-M   'P 1'
#
loop_
_entity.id
_entity.type
_entity.pdbx_description
1 polymer ?
#
loop_
_entity_poly.entity_id
_entity_poly.type
_entity_poly.pdbx_seq_one_letter_code
_entity_poly.pdbx_strand_id
1 'polypeptide(L)'
;MAQPRTALESKPRVTRSTDVAEAKEASDAKVETGTDVTSKVTVEDESKIEAPKGNNVQPHEGQRVVLKYKLKFQDGLKTGDYFDFTLSNNVNTHGVATTRKVPDIKNGSLVMAKGQVLDNGRIRYTFTDYIKDKVNVTANLEINLFIDPKTVQSNGQQQ
;
A
#
# COMPACT_ATOMS: atom_id res chain seq x y z
N MET A 1 2.73 53.55 -61.68
CA MET A 1 1.30 53.36 -62.03
C MET A 1 1.02 51.86 -62.06
N ALA A 2 -0.17 51.45 -61.58
CA ALA A 2 -0.74 50.09 -61.52
C ALA A 2 -0.31 49.13 -60.37
N GLN A 3 -1.03 49.25 -59.25
CA GLN A 3 -1.61 48.12 -58.48
C GLN A 3 -2.84 47.57 -59.27
N PRO A 4 -3.35 46.33 -59.09
CA PRO A 4 -4.12 45.95 -57.88
C PRO A 4 -4.12 44.45 -57.46
N ARG A 5 -4.21 44.17 -56.14
CA ARG A 5 -5.30 43.53 -55.34
C ARG A 5 -5.52 42.05 -55.63
N THR A 6 -5.52 41.16 -54.62
CA THR A 6 -6.73 40.91 -53.80
C THR A 6 -6.43 40.61 -52.32
N ALA A 7 -7.28 41.15 -51.45
CA ALA A 7 -7.39 40.86 -50.03
C ALA A 7 -8.21 39.58 -49.78
N LEU A 8 -7.95 38.89 -48.65
CA LEU A 8 -9.03 38.57 -47.71
C LEU A 8 -8.49 38.41 -46.29
N GLU A 9 -9.19 39.07 -45.39
CA GLU A 9 -8.93 39.26 -43.97
C GLU A 9 -9.66 38.17 -43.16
N SER A 10 -9.06 37.72 -42.05
CA SER A 10 -9.76 37.30 -40.81
C SER A 10 -8.73 37.04 -39.68
N LYS A 11 -8.57 38.03 -38.80
CA LYS A 11 -8.02 37.96 -37.41
C LYS A 11 -9.23 37.97 -36.44
N PRO A 12 -9.18 37.51 -35.17
CA PRO A 12 -8.32 38.02 -34.08
C PRO A 12 -7.76 36.93 -33.10
N ARG A 13 -6.53 37.04 -32.58
CA ARG A 13 -5.99 37.77 -31.39
C ARG A 13 -6.11 37.02 -30.04
N VAL A 14 -5.01 37.09 -29.28
CA VAL A 14 -4.80 36.99 -27.81
C VAL A 14 -4.11 35.68 -27.33
N THR A 15 -2.76 35.62 -27.31
CA THR A 15 -1.84 35.76 -26.13
C THR A 15 -2.23 35.01 -24.85
N ARG A 16 -1.34 34.16 -24.30
CA ARG A 16 -0.55 34.41 -23.06
C ARG A 16 0.27 33.17 -22.62
N SER A 17 1.45 33.48 -22.09
CA SER A 17 2.46 32.71 -21.35
C SER A 17 2.08 31.38 -20.71
N THR A 18 2.95 30.39 -20.87
CA THR A 18 3.24 29.40 -19.82
C THR A 18 4.70 29.54 -19.45
N ASP A 19 4.91 30.20 -18.31
CA ASP A 19 6.07 30.11 -17.46
C ASP A 19 6.35 28.62 -17.20
N VAL A 20 7.41 28.07 -17.78
CA VAL A 20 7.90 26.74 -17.40
C VAL A 20 8.80 26.96 -16.20
N ALA A 21 8.15 27.19 -15.05
CA ALA A 21 8.81 27.24 -13.78
C ALA A 21 9.47 25.87 -13.54
N GLU A 22 10.79 25.92 -13.50
CA GLU A 22 11.74 24.90 -13.08
C GLU A 22 11.19 24.16 -11.85
N ALA A 23 10.67 22.95 -12.06
CA ALA A 23 10.40 22.03 -10.97
C ALA A 23 11.75 21.54 -10.45
N LYS A 24 12.29 22.30 -9.48
CA LYS A 24 13.38 21.87 -8.61
C LYS A 24 12.97 20.51 -8.04
N GLU A 25 13.62 19.46 -8.53
CA GLU A 25 13.59 18.15 -7.90
C GLU A 25 14.02 18.35 -6.45
N ALA A 26 13.06 18.22 -5.55
CA ALA A 26 13.30 18.24 -4.13
C ALA A 26 14.10 16.99 -3.77
N SER A 27 15.41 17.17 -3.79
CA SER A 27 16.42 16.64 -2.88
C SER A 27 16.17 15.23 -2.36
N ASP A 28 17.07 14.31 -2.74
CA ASP A 28 17.50 13.13 -1.99
C ASP A 28 17.26 13.29 -0.48
N ALA A 29 16.10 12.86 -0.02
CA ALA A 29 15.89 12.59 1.38
C ALA A 29 16.79 11.40 1.69
N LYS A 30 17.84 11.64 2.47
CA LYS A 30 18.63 10.60 3.14
C LYS A 30 17.65 9.53 3.61
N VAL A 31 17.65 8.37 2.94
CA VAL A 31 16.91 7.21 3.39
C VAL A 31 17.47 6.92 4.76
N GLU A 32 16.72 7.28 5.81
CA GLU A 32 16.97 6.69 7.11
C GLU A 32 16.77 5.21 6.89
N THR A 33 17.87 4.48 6.75
CA THR A 33 17.88 3.03 6.63
C THR A 33 17.44 2.52 7.99
N GLY A 34 16.14 2.45 8.18
CA GLY A 34 15.59 1.91 9.42
C GLY A 34 15.91 0.44 9.55
N THR A 35 15.76 -0.04 10.77
CA THR A 35 16.16 -1.38 11.17
C THR A 35 14.98 -2.34 11.12
N ASP A 36 15.28 -3.63 10.94
CA ASP A 36 14.28 -4.68 11.08
C ASP A 36 13.92 -4.82 12.56
N VAL A 37 12.66 -4.51 12.88
CA VAL A 37 12.08 -4.59 14.22
C VAL A 37 10.97 -5.65 14.29
N THR A 38 10.97 -6.62 13.37
CA THR A 38 9.97 -7.72 13.37
C THR A 38 9.91 -8.44 14.72
N SER A 39 11.06 -8.63 15.39
CA SER A 39 11.14 -9.24 16.71
C SER A 39 10.53 -8.38 17.85
N LYS A 40 10.24 -7.10 17.58
CA LYS A 40 9.59 -6.17 18.51
C LYS A 40 8.08 -6.09 18.31
N VAL A 41 7.52 -6.87 17.39
CA VAL A 41 6.10 -6.95 17.10
C VAL A 41 5.50 -8.18 17.77
N THR A 42 4.46 -7.97 18.56
CA THR A 42 3.65 -9.03 19.15
C THR A 42 2.29 -9.05 18.47
N VAL A 43 1.88 -10.23 18.01
CA VAL A 43 0.52 -10.49 17.52
C VAL A 43 -0.34 -10.84 18.74
N GLU A 44 -1.39 -10.06 19.00
CA GLU A 44 -2.31 -10.32 20.12
C GLU A 44 -3.35 -11.38 19.75
N ASP A 45 -3.89 -12.07 20.76
CA ASP A 45 -4.80 -13.23 20.63
C ASP A 45 -6.11 -12.93 19.87
N GLU A 46 -6.50 -11.66 19.77
CA GLU A 46 -7.66 -11.22 18.99
C GLU A 46 -7.44 -11.32 17.47
N SER A 47 -6.21 -11.60 17.05
CA SER A 47 -5.84 -11.75 15.64
C SER A 47 -6.41 -13.04 15.05
N LYS A 48 -6.97 -12.95 13.84
CA LYS A 48 -7.65 -14.08 13.19
C LYS A 48 -7.70 -13.92 11.67
N ILE A 49 -7.97 -15.03 10.99
CA ILE A 49 -8.33 -15.05 9.58
C ILE A 49 -9.80 -15.47 9.49
N GLU A 50 -10.62 -14.65 8.85
CA GLU A 50 -12.05 -14.89 8.71
C GLU A 50 -12.44 -15.23 7.28
N ALA A 51 -13.12 -16.36 7.12
CA ALA A 51 -13.80 -16.72 5.89
C ALA A 51 -15.24 -16.17 5.90
N PRO A 52 -15.82 -15.85 4.72
CA PRO A 52 -17.13 -15.23 4.64
C PRO A 52 -18.27 -16.18 5.06
N LYS A 53 -18.08 -17.50 4.93
CA LYS A 53 -19.08 -18.51 5.28
C LYS A 53 -18.43 -19.78 5.83
N GLY A 54 -18.44 -19.95 7.15
CA GLY A 54 -18.12 -21.21 7.83
C GLY A 54 -16.88 -21.93 7.29
N ASN A 55 -15.69 -21.34 7.49
CA ASN A 55 -14.38 -21.84 7.02
C ASN A 55 -14.28 -22.20 5.52
N ASN A 56 -15.25 -21.81 4.70
CA ASN A 56 -15.28 -22.05 3.27
C ASN A 56 -15.16 -20.74 2.49
N VAL A 57 -14.48 -20.82 1.34
CA VAL A 57 -14.25 -19.71 0.43
C VAL A 57 -14.47 -20.22 -0.98
N GLN A 58 -15.29 -19.51 -1.76
CA GLN A 58 -15.55 -19.82 -3.17
C GLN A 58 -14.97 -18.70 -4.05
N PRO A 59 -13.71 -18.82 -4.51
CA PRO A 59 -13.03 -17.73 -5.25
C PRO A 59 -13.76 -17.33 -6.54
N HIS A 60 -14.39 -18.29 -7.22
CA HIS A 60 -15.18 -18.03 -8.44
C HIS A 60 -16.47 -17.23 -8.18
N GLU A 61 -16.93 -17.16 -6.93
CA GLU A 61 -18.04 -16.30 -6.52
C GLU A 61 -17.57 -14.92 -6.02
N GLY A 62 -16.28 -14.58 -6.22
CA GLY A 62 -15.70 -13.33 -5.73
C GLY A 62 -15.48 -13.29 -4.21
N GLN A 63 -15.56 -14.44 -3.54
CA GLN A 63 -15.29 -14.56 -2.11
C GLN A 63 -13.78 -14.48 -1.82
N ARG A 64 -13.45 -14.04 -0.60
CA ARG A 64 -12.09 -13.83 -0.11
C ARG A 64 -12.04 -14.05 1.40
N VAL A 65 -10.86 -14.31 1.95
CA VAL A 65 -10.66 -14.29 3.41
C VAL A 65 -10.13 -12.93 3.85
N VAL A 66 -10.32 -12.62 5.13
CA VAL A 66 -9.87 -11.37 5.73
C VAL A 66 -8.93 -11.69 6.87
N LEU A 67 -7.68 -11.27 6.75
CA LEU A 67 -6.71 -11.27 7.83
C LEU A 67 -6.95 -10.05 8.72
N LYS A 68 -7.16 -10.30 10.01
CA LYS A 68 -7.33 -9.27 11.04
C LYS A 68 -6.22 -9.45 12.06
N TYR A 69 -5.29 -8.51 12.09
CA TYR A 69 -4.25 -8.43 13.10
C TYR A 69 -4.56 -7.36 14.12
N LYS A 70 -4.33 -7.69 15.38
CA LYS A 70 -4.13 -6.73 16.46
C LYS A 70 -2.67 -6.85 16.91
N LEU A 71 -1.91 -5.80 16.66
CA LEU A 71 -0.47 -5.76 16.85
C LEU A 71 -0.12 -4.87 18.03
N LYS A 72 0.85 -5.31 18.82
CA LYS A 72 1.50 -4.52 19.86
C LYS A 72 2.98 -4.38 19.54
N PHE A 73 3.51 -3.19 19.74
CA PHE A 73 4.90 -2.89 19.44
C PHE A 73 5.66 -2.54 20.73
N GLN A 74 6.89 -3.04 20.85
CA GLN A 74 7.79 -2.58 21.92
C GLN A 74 8.20 -1.12 21.71
N ASP A 75 8.59 -0.45 22.79
CA ASP A 75 8.98 0.95 22.76
C ASP A 75 10.31 1.18 22.02
N GLY A 76 10.57 2.46 21.68
CA GLY A 76 11.84 2.88 21.08
C GLY A 76 11.94 2.62 19.58
N LEU A 77 10.81 2.52 18.89
CA LEU A 77 10.75 2.51 17.42
C LEU A 77 11.08 3.88 16.85
N LYS A 78 11.67 3.89 15.65
CA LYS A 78 12.07 5.10 14.95
C LYS A 78 11.48 5.13 13.54
N THR A 79 11.43 6.33 12.98
CA THR A 79 11.09 6.52 11.56
C THR A 79 11.96 5.64 10.68
N GLY A 80 11.34 4.99 9.70
CA GLY A 80 12.03 4.10 8.77
C GLY A 80 12.23 2.68 9.27
N ASP A 81 12.15 2.42 10.59
CA ASP A 81 12.14 1.04 11.10
C ASP A 81 11.00 0.26 10.43
N TYR A 82 11.18 -1.04 10.25
CA TYR A 82 10.20 -1.85 9.57
C TYR A 82 10.01 -3.21 10.20
N PHE A 83 8.82 -3.78 10.00
CA PHE A 83 8.56 -5.17 10.32
C PHE A 83 7.97 -5.89 9.11
N ASP A 84 8.24 -7.18 9.04
CA ASP A 84 7.82 -8.02 7.94
C ASP A 84 7.00 -9.22 8.43
N PHE A 85 6.06 -9.66 7.60
CA PHE A 85 5.44 -10.98 7.72
C PHE A 85 5.23 -11.55 6.33
N THR A 86 5.09 -12.87 6.24
CA THR A 86 4.96 -13.56 4.95
C THR A 86 3.61 -14.25 4.88
N LEU A 87 2.91 -14.06 3.77
CA LEU A 87 1.70 -14.79 3.46
C LEU A 87 2.06 -16.15 2.84
N SER A 88 1.30 -17.20 3.18
CA SER A 88 1.36 -18.48 2.46
C SER A 88 1.08 -18.27 0.97
N ASN A 89 1.72 -19.07 0.12
CA ASN A 89 1.63 -18.91 -1.33
C ASN A 89 0.25 -19.22 -1.93
N ASN A 90 -0.66 -19.81 -1.13
CA ASN A 90 -2.05 -20.07 -1.50
C ASN A 90 -2.94 -18.82 -1.50
N VAL A 91 -2.44 -17.69 -0.99
CA VAL A 91 -3.16 -16.41 -0.96
C VAL A 91 -2.30 -15.24 -1.42
N ASN A 92 -2.95 -14.18 -1.89
CA ASN A 92 -2.32 -12.90 -2.20
C ASN A 92 -3.24 -11.73 -1.83
N THR A 93 -2.74 -10.48 -1.91
CA THR A 93 -3.49 -9.27 -1.52
C THR A 93 -4.16 -8.54 -2.68
N HIS A 94 -4.02 -9.05 -3.91
CA HIS A 94 -4.44 -8.33 -5.12
C HIS A 94 -5.55 -9.04 -5.92
N GLY A 95 -5.77 -10.34 -5.71
CA GLY A 95 -6.70 -11.13 -6.50
C GLY A 95 -6.41 -10.99 -7.99
N VAL A 96 -7.39 -10.52 -8.76
CA VAL A 96 -7.26 -10.29 -10.21
C VAL A 96 -6.59 -8.95 -10.57
N ALA A 97 -6.33 -8.07 -9.59
CA ALA A 97 -5.72 -6.78 -9.85
C ALA A 97 -4.22 -6.92 -10.20
N THR A 98 -3.75 -6.05 -11.11
CA THR A 98 -2.33 -5.98 -11.48
C THR A 98 -1.48 -5.28 -10.42
N THR A 99 -2.09 -4.43 -9.60
CA THR A 99 -1.39 -3.62 -8.60
C THR A 99 -1.36 -4.35 -7.26
N ARG A 100 -0.16 -4.50 -6.70
CA ARG A 100 0.05 -5.12 -5.38
C ARG A 100 0.10 -4.05 -4.30
N LYS A 101 -0.97 -3.96 -3.51
CA LYS A 101 -1.07 -3.00 -2.41
C LYS A 101 -1.61 -3.67 -1.15
N VAL A 102 -1.28 -3.07 -0.02
CA VAL A 102 -1.82 -3.37 1.30
C VAL A 102 -2.19 -2.03 1.96
N PRO A 103 -3.15 -2.01 2.90
CA PRO A 103 -3.53 -0.78 3.57
C PRO A 103 -2.41 -0.28 4.48
N ASP A 104 -2.31 1.04 4.63
CA ASP A 104 -1.49 1.68 5.66
C ASP A 104 -2.04 1.38 7.05
N ILE A 105 -1.14 1.30 8.03
CA ILE A 105 -1.53 1.25 9.45
C ILE A 105 -1.75 2.68 9.93
N LYS A 106 -2.92 2.95 10.50
CA LYS A 106 -3.32 4.30 10.94
C LYS A 106 -3.74 4.33 12.41
N ASN A 107 -3.44 5.43 13.08
CA ASN A 107 -4.04 5.81 14.35
C ASN A 107 -4.96 7.03 14.10
N GLY A 108 -6.27 6.79 14.04
CA GLY A 108 -7.21 7.79 13.54
C GLY A 108 -6.87 8.18 12.10
N SER A 109 -6.61 9.47 11.87
CA SER A 109 -6.25 9.99 10.54
C SER A 109 -4.75 9.93 10.23
N LEU A 110 -3.91 9.60 11.22
CA LEU A 110 -2.45 9.63 11.09
C LEU A 110 -1.91 8.28 10.64
N VAL A 111 -1.05 8.29 9.61
CA VAL A 111 -0.38 7.08 9.12
C VAL A 111 0.79 6.76 10.02
N MET A 112 0.75 5.62 10.69
CA MET A 112 1.81 5.11 11.58
C MET A 112 2.86 4.31 10.82
N ALA A 113 2.43 3.53 9.83
CA ALA A 113 3.32 2.74 9.00
C ALA A 113 2.73 2.56 7.60
N LYS A 114 3.60 2.63 6.59
CA LYS A 114 3.23 2.40 5.18
C LYS A 114 3.48 0.95 4.81
N GLY A 115 2.47 0.32 4.22
CA GLY A 115 2.55 -1.08 3.80
C GLY A 115 3.00 -1.24 2.35
N GLN A 116 3.84 -2.23 2.09
CA GLN A 116 4.26 -2.60 0.74
C GLN A 116 4.33 -4.12 0.59
N VAL A 117 3.97 -4.59 -0.61
CA VAL A 117 4.09 -5.99 -1.00
C VAL A 117 5.45 -6.17 -1.68
N LEU A 118 6.33 -6.95 -1.06
CA LEU A 118 7.62 -7.36 -1.62
C LEU A 118 7.46 -8.70 -2.37
N ASP A 119 8.58 -9.21 -2.88
CA ASP A 119 8.60 -10.50 -3.56
C ASP A 119 8.21 -11.66 -2.63
N ASN A 120 7.74 -12.76 -3.22
CA ASN A 120 7.39 -14.00 -2.53
C ASN A 120 6.33 -13.87 -1.43
N GLY A 121 5.42 -12.90 -1.54
CA GLY A 121 4.34 -12.73 -0.57
C GLY A 121 4.78 -12.11 0.76
N ARG A 122 6.02 -11.61 0.86
CA ARG A 122 6.49 -10.84 2.02
C ARG A 122 5.82 -9.48 2.02
N ILE A 123 5.20 -9.12 3.13
CA ILE A 123 4.60 -7.82 3.37
C ILE A 123 5.50 -7.07 4.34
N ARG A 124 5.86 -5.83 3.98
CA ARG A 124 6.66 -4.93 4.82
C ARG A 124 5.84 -3.72 5.24
N TYR A 125 5.91 -3.40 6.52
CA TYR A 125 5.40 -2.15 7.06
C TYR A 125 6.55 -1.30 7.59
N THR A 126 6.70 -0.10 7.04
CA THR A 126 7.73 0.86 7.43
C THR A 126 7.12 1.99 8.24
N PHE A 127 7.60 2.18 9.47
CA PHE A 127 7.11 3.21 10.37
C PHE A 127 7.41 4.62 9.86
N THR A 128 6.44 5.51 10.03
CA THR A 128 6.57 6.93 9.74
C THR A 128 7.14 7.69 10.93
N ASP A 129 7.30 9.00 10.78
CA ASP A 129 7.66 9.94 11.84
C ASP A 129 6.66 9.96 13.01
N TYR A 130 5.44 9.50 12.79
CA TYR A 130 4.44 9.34 13.86
C TYR A 130 4.94 8.48 15.01
N ILE A 131 5.76 7.45 14.74
CA ILE A 131 6.14 6.46 15.76
C ILE A 131 7.14 7.01 16.79
N LYS A 132 7.82 8.10 16.45
CA LYS A 132 8.87 8.67 17.27
C LYS A 132 8.33 9.05 18.66
N ASP A 133 9.05 8.64 19.69
CA ASP A 133 8.74 8.90 21.10
C ASP A 133 7.38 8.35 21.57
N LYS A 134 6.75 7.46 20.80
CA LYS A 134 5.53 6.76 21.21
C LYS A 134 5.88 5.56 22.08
N VAL A 135 5.02 5.33 23.07
CA VAL A 135 5.08 4.18 23.99
C VAL A 135 3.78 3.40 23.94
N ASN A 136 3.85 2.09 24.23
CA ASN A 136 2.69 1.20 24.25
C ASN A 136 1.85 1.25 22.97
N VAL A 137 2.53 1.28 21.82
CA VAL A 137 1.87 1.42 20.52
C VAL A 137 1.12 0.14 20.19
N THR A 138 -0.14 0.28 19.78
CA THR A 138 -0.95 -0.80 19.21
C THR A 138 -1.51 -0.41 17.87
N ALA A 139 -1.82 -1.41 17.03
CA ALA A 139 -2.45 -1.18 15.74
C ALA A 139 -3.42 -2.31 15.39
N ASN A 140 -4.48 -1.94 14.68
CA ASN A 140 -5.36 -2.90 14.01
C ASN A 140 -5.06 -2.86 12.52
N LEU A 141 -4.91 -4.04 11.92
CA LEU A 141 -4.62 -4.19 10.50
C LEU A 141 -5.58 -5.22 9.90
N GLU A 142 -6.30 -4.81 8.87
CA GLU A 142 -7.22 -5.67 8.14
C GLU A 142 -6.80 -5.78 6.67
N ILE A 143 -6.52 -7.00 6.20
CA ILE A 143 -6.06 -7.26 4.83
C ILE A 143 -6.99 -8.28 4.17
N ASN A 144 -7.50 -7.91 2.99
CA ASN A 144 -8.19 -8.84 2.12
C ASN A 144 -7.18 -9.81 1.47
N LEU A 145 -7.43 -11.10 1.62
CA LEU A 145 -6.63 -12.18 1.07
C LEU A 145 -7.46 -12.98 0.07
N PHE A 146 -6.95 -13.08 -1.15
CA PHE A 146 -7.58 -13.78 -2.25
C PHE A 146 -6.84 -15.09 -2.51
N ILE A 147 -7.59 -16.17 -2.78
CA ILE A 147 -6.99 -17.45 -3.15
C ILE A 147 -6.24 -17.29 -4.47
N ASP A 148 -5.00 -17.77 -4.53
CA ASP A 148 -4.19 -17.72 -5.75
C ASP A 148 -4.50 -18.94 -6.64
N PRO A 149 -5.11 -18.75 -7.83
CA PRO A 149 -5.47 -19.85 -8.71
C PRO A 149 -4.25 -20.53 -9.35
N LYS A 150 -3.05 -19.94 -9.28
CA LYS A 150 -1.83 -20.58 -9.79
C LYS A 150 -1.38 -21.72 -8.90
N THR A 151 -1.55 -21.56 -7.58
CA THR A 151 -1.12 -22.54 -6.57
C THR A 151 -2.27 -23.40 -6.06
N VAL A 152 -3.50 -22.87 -6.01
CA VAL A 152 -4.71 -23.61 -5.63
C VAL A 152 -5.53 -23.92 -6.87
N GLN A 153 -5.25 -25.08 -7.48
CA GLN A 153 -5.82 -25.48 -8.77
C GLN A 153 -7.06 -26.36 -8.64
N SER A 154 -7.34 -26.88 -7.44
CA SER A 154 -8.44 -27.78 -7.16
C SER A 154 -9.06 -27.48 -5.80
N ASN A 155 -10.30 -27.92 -5.61
CA ASN A 155 -10.96 -27.86 -4.31
C ASN A 155 -10.16 -28.64 -3.27
N GLY A 156 -10.05 -28.10 -2.06
CA GLY A 156 -9.36 -28.76 -0.95
C GLY A 156 -9.09 -27.81 0.19
N GLN A 157 -8.77 -28.38 1.35
CA GLN A 157 -8.34 -27.62 2.51
C GLN A 157 -6.98 -26.97 2.27
N GLN A 158 -6.85 -25.71 2.65
CA GLN A 158 -5.60 -24.95 2.61
C GLN A 158 -5.12 -24.70 4.05
N GLN A 159 -3.79 -24.57 4.22
CA GLN A 159 -3.11 -24.27 5.48
C GLN A 159 -2.22 -23.03 5.32
#